data_AF-A0A6H1ZP88-F1
#
_entry.id   AF-A0A6H1ZP88-F1
#
_cell.length_a   1.000
_cell.length_b   1.000
_cell.length_c   1.000
_cell.angle_alpha   90.00
_cell.angle_beta   90.00
_cell.angle_gamma   90.00
#
_symmetry.space_group_name_H-M   'P 1'
#
loop_
_entity.id
_entity.type
_entity.pdbx_description
1 polymer ?
#
loop_
_entity_poly.entity_id
_entity_poly.type
_entity_poly.pdbx_seq_one_letter_code
_entity_poly.pdbx_strand_id
1 'polypeptide(L)'
;MADTQAKLGPGISTIGNGDQQTVLVIDTVAAPEKPSILCLHATADSTGVKTPYYLWVDSTGDLRIHTAIPTNQDSDGTVVGAMS
;
A
#
# COMPACT_ATOMS: atom_id res chain seq x y z
N MET A 1 -26.34 23.70 2.47
CA MET A 1 -26.30 22.80 1.30
C MET A 1 -26.00 21.42 1.87
N ALA A 2 -26.92 20.45 1.73
CA ALA A 2 -26.70 19.11 2.25
C ALA A 2 -25.74 18.38 1.30
N ASP A 3 -24.53 18.12 1.79
CA ASP A 3 -23.53 17.35 1.07
C ASP A 3 -24.05 15.92 0.94
N THR A 4 -24.43 15.55 -0.28
CA THR A 4 -24.97 14.23 -0.59
C THR A 4 -23.77 13.34 -0.82
N GLN A 5 -23.18 12.80 0.25
CA GLN A 5 -22.25 11.68 0.11
C GLN A 5 -23.00 10.55 -0.60
N ALA A 6 -22.66 10.35 -1.87
CA ALA A 6 -23.15 9.23 -2.65
C ALA A 6 -22.86 7.95 -1.86
N LYS A 7 -23.90 7.12 -1.69
CA LYS A 7 -23.86 5.86 -0.97
C LYS A 7 -22.80 4.95 -1.62
N LEU A 8 -21.58 4.99 -1.07
CA LEU A 8 -20.49 4.13 -1.48
C LEU A 8 -20.92 2.67 -1.24
N GLY A 9 -20.61 1.78 -2.19
CA GLY A 9 -21.08 0.39 -2.19
C GLY A 9 -20.62 -0.41 -0.96
N PRO A 10 -21.21 -1.60 -0.73
CA PRO A 10 -20.82 -2.47 0.38
C PRO A 10 -19.33 -2.81 0.28
N GLY A 11 -18.59 -2.57 1.36
CA GLY A 11 -17.14 -2.83 1.45
C GLY A 11 -16.25 -1.59 1.31
N ILE A 12 -16.82 -0.39 1.16
CA ILE A 12 -16.05 0.86 1.19
C ILE A 12 -16.13 1.45 2.60
N SER A 13 -15.01 1.44 3.31
CA SER A 13 -14.80 2.26 4.51
C SER A 13 -14.06 3.52 4.08
N THR A 14 -14.67 4.68 4.27
CA THR A 14 -13.95 5.95 4.15
C THR A 14 -13.03 6.10 5.36
N ILE A 15 -11.75 6.39 5.14
CA ILE A 15 -10.84 6.77 6.22
C ILE A 15 -10.74 8.30 6.18
N GLY A 16 -11.27 8.95 7.22
CA GLY A 16 -11.24 10.40 7.41
C GLY A 16 -12.59 11.11 7.28
N ASN A 17 -12.81 12.12 8.13
CA ASN A 17 -13.96 13.05 8.10
C ASN A 17 -13.50 14.44 8.61
N GLY A 18 -13.88 15.52 7.93
CA GLY A 18 -13.62 16.92 8.37
C GLY A 18 -12.21 17.45 8.09
N ASP A 19 -11.80 18.48 8.82
CA ASP A 19 -10.52 19.22 8.63
C ASP A 19 -9.28 18.52 9.23
N GLN A 20 -9.40 17.26 9.67
CA GLN A 20 -8.30 16.51 10.26
C GLN A 20 -7.56 15.69 9.21
N GLN A 21 -6.23 15.73 9.26
CA GLN A 21 -5.41 14.83 8.47
C GLN A 21 -5.62 13.39 8.94
N THR A 22 -5.94 12.51 8.00
CA THR A 22 -6.06 11.08 8.26
C THR A 22 -4.80 10.38 7.79
N VAL A 23 -4.19 9.60 8.68
CA VAL A 23 -2.95 8.85 8.40
C VAL A 23 -3.23 7.36 8.51
N LEU A 24 -2.91 6.60 7.47
CA LEU A 24 -2.84 5.14 7.52
C LEU A 24 -1.44 4.74 7.95
N VAL A 25 -1.30 4.09 9.10
CA VAL A 25 -0.04 3.54 9.59
C VAL A 25 -0.04 2.03 9.38
N ILE A 26 1.04 1.51 8.77
CA ILE A 26 1.26 0.07 8.56
C ILE A 26 2.56 -0.28 9.25
N ASP A 27 2.47 -0.95 10.40
CA ASP A 27 3.61 -1.39 11.18
C ASP A 27 3.64 -2.92 11.25
N THR A 28 4.78 -3.49 10.90
CA THR A 28 5.12 -4.88 11.17
C THR A 28 5.91 -4.99 12.47
N VAL A 29 5.94 -6.18 13.07
CA VAL A 29 6.83 -6.45 14.21
C VAL A 29 8.26 -6.26 13.72
N ALA A 30 9.06 -5.50 14.48
CA ALA A 30 10.46 -5.24 14.17
C ALA A 30 11.25 -6.55 14.05
N ALA A 31 11.35 -7.06 12.83
CA ALA A 31 12.12 -8.23 12.45
C ALA A 31 13.00 -7.82 11.27
N PRO A 32 14.31 -8.14 11.29
CA PRO A 32 15.19 -7.88 10.17
C PRO A 32 14.58 -8.41 8.88
N GLU A 33 14.73 -7.68 7.79
CA GLU A 33 14.35 -8.14 6.44
C GLU A 33 12.84 -8.40 6.25
N LYS A 34 12.00 -7.98 7.21
CA LYS A 34 10.54 -8.07 7.13
C LYS A 34 9.95 -6.66 7.14
N PRO A 35 9.82 -6.00 5.98
CA PRO A 35 9.31 -4.64 5.93
C PRO A 35 7.80 -4.59 6.18
N SER A 36 7.29 -3.42 6.57
CA SER A 36 5.86 -3.12 6.50
C SER A 36 5.42 -3.03 5.04
N ILE A 37 4.31 -3.68 4.68
CA ILE A 37 3.92 -3.84 3.27
C ILE A 37 2.50 -3.32 3.03
N LEU A 38 2.34 -2.49 1.99
CA LEU A 38 1.05 -2.22 1.35
C LEU A 38 0.90 -3.14 0.13
N CYS A 39 -0.18 -3.92 0.06
CA CYS A 39 -0.50 -4.74 -1.09
C CYS A 39 -1.62 -4.10 -1.92
N LEU A 40 -1.34 -3.84 -3.20
CA LEU A 40 -2.30 -3.34 -4.19
C LEU A 40 -2.50 -4.41 -5.26
N HIS A 41 -3.74 -4.81 -5.51
CA HIS A 41 -4.06 -5.68 -6.63
C HIS A 41 -4.34 -4.82 -7.88
N ALA A 42 -3.58 -5.05 -8.96
CA ALA A 42 -3.96 -4.52 -10.26
C ALA A 42 -5.32 -5.09 -10.69
N THR A 43 -6.04 -4.33 -11.53
CA THR A 43 -7.32 -4.76 -12.08
C THR A 43 -7.18 -6.13 -12.72
N ALA A 44 -8.21 -6.95 -12.56
CA ALA A 44 -8.23 -8.25 -13.17
C ALA A 44 -8.10 -8.13 -14.70
N ASP A 45 -7.29 -9.00 -15.30
CA ASP A 45 -7.27 -9.14 -16.76
C ASP A 45 -8.59 -9.75 -17.28
N SER A 46 -8.65 -10.02 -18.59
CA SER A 46 -9.83 -10.64 -19.20
C SER A 46 -10.14 -12.06 -18.68
N THR A 47 -9.24 -12.65 -17.88
CA THR A 47 -9.41 -13.98 -17.27
C THR A 47 -9.83 -13.91 -15.80
N GLY A 48 -9.92 -12.71 -15.22
CA GLY A 48 -10.27 -12.52 -13.81
C GLY A 48 -9.07 -12.57 -12.85
N VAL A 49 -7.84 -12.72 -13.36
CA VAL A 49 -6.64 -12.86 -12.53
C VAL A 49 -6.15 -11.48 -12.10
N LYS A 50 -5.98 -11.30 -10.78
CA LYS A 50 -5.38 -10.09 -10.19
C LYS A 50 -3.90 -10.31 -9.95
N THR A 51 -3.08 -9.33 -10.33
CA THR A 51 -1.64 -9.33 -10.01
C THR A 51 -1.42 -8.47 -8.76
N PRO A 52 -0.89 -9.02 -7.65
CA PRO A 52 -0.53 -8.23 -6.49
C PRO A 52 0.77 -7.45 -6.75
N TYR A 53 0.81 -6.23 -6.24
CA TYR A 53 1.99 -5.38 -6.14
C TYR A 53 2.18 -5.02 -4.68
N TYR A 54 3.33 -5.38 -4.15
CA TYR A 54 3.74 -5.10 -2.78
C TYR A 54 4.63 -3.87 -2.79
N LEU A 55 4.25 -2.87 -2.00
CA LEU A 55 5.00 -1.63 -1.81
C LEU A 55 5.51 -1.56 -0.38
N TRP A 56 6.76 -1.15 -0.21
CA TRP A 56 7.37 -0.95 1.11
C TRP A 56 8.48 0.10 1.04
N VAL A 57 8.87 0.61 2.21
CA VAL A 57 10.04 1.47 2.36
C VAL A 57 11.21 0.61 2.83
N ASP A 58 12.37 0.75 2.21
CA ASP A 58 13.58 0.02 2.60
C ASP A 58 14.32 0.68 3.78
N SER A 59 15.45 0.10 4.21
CA SER A 59 16.21 0.63 5.36
C SER A 59 16.84 2.00 5.12
N THR A 60 16.95 2.43 3.86
CA THR A 60 17.49 3.74 3.47
C THR A 60 16.41 4.80 3.32
N GLY A 61 15.13 4.41 3.37
CA GLY A 61 14.00 5.32 3.18
C GLY A 61 13.44 5.31 1.75
N ASP A 62 13.97 4.48 0.87
CA ASP A 62 13.53 4.41 -0.52
C ASP A 62 12.27 3.55 -0.67
N LEU A 63 11.33 4.01 -1.49
CA LEU A 63 10.11 3.29 -1.84
C LEU A 63 10.39 2.23 -2.90
N ARG A 64 10.00 0.99 -2.60
CA ARG A 64 10.18 -0.19 -3.45
C ARG A 64 8.86 -0.84 -3.84
N ILE A 65 8.89 -1.57 -4.95
CA ILE A 65 7.77 -2.36 -5.47
C ILE A 65 8.19 -3.75 -5.97
N HIS A 66 7.36 -4.78 -5.77
CA HIS A 66 7.56 -6.11 -6.33
C HIS A 66 6.23 -6.88 -6.49
N THR A 67 6.19 -7.94 -7.31
CA THR A 67 4.99 -8.77 -7.53
C THR A 67 4.91 -10.01 -6.62
N ALA A 68 5.94 -10.23 -5.80
CA ALA A 68 5.96 -11.23 -4.74
C ALA A 68 6.29 -10.58 -3.39
N ILE A 69 5.85 -11.21 -2.30
CA ILE A 69 6.13 -10.74 -0.93
C ILE A 69 7.66 -10.71 -0.73
N PRO A 70 8.23 -9.57 -0.27
CA PRO A 70 9.67 -9.46 -0.08
C PRO A 70 10.16 -10.41 1.01
N THR A 71 11.28 -11.07 0.73
CA THR A 71 12.05 -11.86 1.68
C THR A 71 13.09 -11.01 2.41
N ASN A 72 13.58 -9.96 1.73
CA ASN A 72 14.54 -8.96 2.20
C ASN A 72 14.13 -7.55 1.75
N GLN A 73 14.15 -6.59 2.67
CA GLN A 73 13.68 -5.22 2.44
C GLN A 73 14.58 -4.37 1.54
N ASP A 74 15.87 -4.69 1.45
CA ASP A 74 16.92 -3.87 0.84
C ASP A 74 17.42 -4.41 -0.51
N SER A 75 17.21 -5.70 -0.78
CA SER A 75 17.64 -6.35 -2.03
C SER A 75 16.50 -6.75 -2.95
N ASP A 76 15.31 -7.00 -2.41
CA ASP A 76 14.16 -7.36 -3.23
C ASP A 76 13.53 -6.11 -3.86
N GLY A 77 12.71 -6.35 -4.88
CA GLY A 77 11.94 -5.29 -5.54
C GLY A 77 12.77 -4.32 -6.37
N THR A 78 12.06 -3.37 -6.97
CA THR A 78 12.63 -2.26 -7.73
C THR A 78 12.36 -0.96 -6.98
N VAL A 79 13.37 -0.09 -6.88
CA VAL A 79 13.21 1.26 -6.32
C VAL A 79 12.41 2.12 -7.29
N VAL A 80 11.34 2.74 -6.82
CA VAL A 80 10.43 3.59 -7.61
C VAL A 80 10.29 5.02 -7.07
N GLY A 81 10.84 5.29 -5.89
CA GLY A 81 10.97 6.64 -5.35
C GLY A 81 12.09 6.66 -4.32
N ALA A 82 13.02 7.61 -4.44
CA ALA A 82 14.12 7.75 -3.50
C ALA A 82 13.86 8.88 -2.52
N MET A 83 14.22 8.68 -1.25
CA MET A 83 14.16 9.73 -0.24
C MET A 83 15.53 10.42 -0.16
N SER A 84 15.61 11.65 -0.69
CA SER A 84 16.81 12.51 -0.67
C SER A 84 16.91 13.36 0.58
#